data_AF-A0A939HRB7-F1
#
_entry.id   AF-A0A939HRB7-F1
#
_cell.length_a   1.000
_cell.length_b   1.000
_cell.length_c   1.000
_cell.angle_alpha   90.00
_cell.angle_beta   90.00
_cell.angle_gamma   90.00
#
_symmetry.space_group_name_H-M   'P 1'
#
loop_
_entity.id
_entity.type
_entity.pdbx_description
1 polymer ?
#
loop_
_entity_poly.entity_id
_entity_poly.type
_entity_poly.pdbx_seq_one_letter_code
_entity_poly.pdbx_strand_id
1 'polypeptide(L)'
;MSGGPILDEQGNVVGINGLAIRDPYVGASEFFGIPINSYKPIYPSPTNYVLANTLKGHSDPVTNVALSPDGQLLASGSWDNTIKIWNLGSGRLLRTLTGHSDSVLSVALSPDGQLLASGSWDNTIKIWNLGSGRLLRTLTGHSDWINSVAISPDGQLLANGSSDNTIKIWDLGSGRLLRTLTGHSAGVESVAISPNGQLLASGSRDDTIEIWNLGSGRLLRTLTGHSDPVFSVVFSPDGQTIVSGSGCSWRPCDYEDKDYDIRIWRGQGR
;
A
#
# COMPACT_ATOMS: atom_id res chain seq x y z
N MET A 1 -14.24 -0.52 -7.91
CA MET A 1 -13.99 -0.46 -6.46
C MET A 1 -12.51 -0.14 -6.32
N SER A 2 -12.15 0.92 -5.60
CA SER A 2 -10.76 1.26 -5.27
C SER A 2 -10.13 0.10 -4.52
N GLY A 3 -8.82 0.13 -4.31
CA GLY A 3 -8.15 -0.73 -3.34
C GLY A 3 -8.57 -0.48 -1.88
N GLY A 4 -9.88 -0.41 -1.61
CA GLY A 4 -10.46 -0.65 -0.30
C GLY A 4 -10.35 -2.13 0.07
N PRO A 5 -10.80 -2.50 1.27
CA PRO A 5 -10.72 -3.88 1.67
C PRO A 5 -11.52 -4.78 0.73
N ILE A 6 -10.94 -5.93 0.43
CA ILE A 6 -11.60 -7.01 -0.27
C ILE A 6 -12.75 -7.45 0.63
N LEU A 7 -13.94 -7.55 0.07
CA LEU A 7 -15.12 -8.00 0.81
C LEU A 7 -15.45 -9.44 0.39
N ASP A 8 -15.86 -10.28 1.33
CA ASP A 8 -16.51 -11.56 0.99
C ASP A 8 -17.90 -11.32 0.37
N GLU A 9 -18.57 -12.40 -0.04
CA GLU A 9 -19.93 -12.36 -0.61
C GLU A 9 -20.98 -11.79 0.38
N GLN A 10 -20.62 -11.66 1.66
CA GLN A 10 -21.45 -11.11 2.73
C GLN A 10 -21.09 -9.66 3.10
N GLY A 11 -20.10 -9.07 2.42
CA GLY A 11 -19.67 -7.69 2.66
C GLY A 11 -18.66 -7.51 3.79
N ASN A 12 -18.02 -8.58 4.29
CA ASN A 12 -17.00 -8.51 5.34
C ASN A 12 -15.61 -8.32 4.78
N VAL A 13 -14.79 -7.49 5.44
CA VAL A 13 -13.38 -7.26 5.08
C VAL A 13 -12.53 -8.52 5.22
N VAL A 14 -12.02 -9.05 4.10
CA VAL A 14 -11.11 -10.22 4.03
C VAL A 14 -9.68 -9.87 3.62
N GLY A 15 -9.37 -8.60 3.36
CA GLY A 15 -7.99 -8.13 3.18
C GLY A 15 -7.91 -6.65 2.85
N ILE A 16 -6.88 -5.95 3.32
CA ILE A 16 -6.54 -4.58 2.91
C ILE A 16 -5.34 -4.63 1.98
N ASN A 17 -5.39 -3.92 0.84
CA ASN A 17 -4.18 -3.71 0.05
C ASN A 17 -3.20 -2.88 0.88
N GLY A 18 -1.95 -3.34 1.00
CA GLY A 18 -0.85 -2.47 1.41
C GLY A 18 -0.32 -2.53 2.85
N LEU A 19 -0.67 -3.53 3.67
CA LEU A 19 -0.02 -3.64 4.98
C LEU A 19 1.15 -4.65 4.96
N ALA A 20 2.36 -4.12 4.80
CA ALA A 20 3.57 -4.75 5.33
C ALA A 20 4.23 -3.75 6.26
N ILE A 21 4.38 -4.12 7.53
CA ILE A 21 5.21 -3.37 8.48
C ILE A 21 6.64 -3.45 7.94
N ARG A 22 7.18 -2.32 7.49
CA ARG A 22 8.55 -2.23 6.95
C ARG A 22 9.55 -2.43 8.10
N ASP A 23 10.40 -3.45 7.96
CA ASP A 23 11.72 -3.49 8.57
C ASP A 23 12.75 -3.62 7.43
N PRO A 24 13.56 -2.59 7.15
CA PRO A 24 14.51 -2.62 6.05
C PRO A 24 15.76 -3.50 6.26
N TYR A 25 15.96 -4.12 7.44
CA TYR A 25 17.21 -4.85 7.71
C TYR A 25 17.12 -6.09 8.62
N VAL A 26 15.95 -6.51 9.08
CA VAL A 26 15.84 -7.76 9.88
C VAL A 26 15.59 -8.98 8.98
N GLY A 27 16.69 -9.68 8.68
CA GLY A 27 16.64 -11.13 8.53
C GLY A 27 16.29 -11.76 9.87
N ALA A 28 15.19 -12.53 9.88
CA ALA A 28 14.64 -13.32 10.99
C ALA A 28 13.61 -12.61 11.90
N SER A 29 12.35 -13.00 11.76
CA SER A 29 11.36 -12.92 12.84
C SER A 29 11.34 -14.27 13.58
N GLU A 30 11.83 -14.27 14.82
CA GLU A 30 11.62 -15.37 15.77
C GLU A 30 10.14 -15.44 16.18
N PHE A 31 9.56 -16.64 16.13
CA PHE A 31 8.23 -16.93 16.66
C PHE A 31 8.32 -17.26 18.15
N PHE A 32 7.80 -16.40 19.02
CA PHE A 32 7.52 -16.78 20.40
C PHE A 32 6.13 -17.42 20.47
N GLY A 33 6.11 -18.76 20.49
CA GLY A 33 4.90 -19.54 20.77
C GLY A 33 4.53 -19.48 22.25
N ILE A 34 3.27 -19.13 22.55
CA ILE A 34 2.66 -19.34 23.87
C ILE A 34 1.51 -20.34 23.69
N PRO A 35 1.42 -21.42 24.48
CA PRO A 35 0.34 -22.39 24.35
C PRO A 35 -0.90 -21.90 25.11
N ILE A 36 -2.03 -21.74 24.43
CA ILE A 36 -3.33 -21.47 25.06
C ILE A 36 -4.14 -22.77 25.14
N ASN A 37 -4.07 -23.43 26.30
CA ASN A 37 -5.01 -24.48 26.66
C ASN A 37 -6.23 -23.87 27.38
N SER A 38 -7.40 -24.43 27.04
CA SER A 38 -8.71 -24.25 27.67
C SER A 38 -9.36 -22.86 27.61
N TYR A 39 -9.94 -22.52 26.45
CA TYR A 39 -11.15 -21.69 26.39
C TYR A 39 -12.14 -22.34 25.44
N LYS A 40 -13.39 -22.56 25.88
CA LYS A 40 -14.52 -22.94 25.03
C LYS A 40 -15.44 -21.73 24.88
N PRO A 41 -15.40 -20.98 23.76
CA PRO A 41 -16.34 -19.89 23.52
C PRO A 41 -17.74 -20.45 23.17
N ILE A 42 -18.79 -19.78 23.66
CA ILE A 42 -20.23 -20.13 23.52
C ILE A 42 -20.88 -19.34 22.35
N TYR A 43 -20.11 -18.91 21.36
CA TYR A 43 -20.62 -18.23 20.16
C TYR A 43 -20.09 -18.94 18.91
N PRO A 44 -20.79 -18.93 17.75
CA PRO A 44 -20.19 -19.39 16.50
C PRO A 44 -18.89 -18.61 16.30
N SER A 45 -17.77 -19.31 16.42
CA SER A 45 -16.46 -18.70 16.42
C SER A 45 -16.29 -17.89 15.13
N PRO A 46 -15.81 -16.65 15.20
CA PRO A 46 -15.32 -15.97 14.00
C PRO A 46 -14.28 -16.90 13.37
N THR A 47 -14.33 -17.02 12.04
CA THR A 47 -13.47 -17.87 11.22
C THR A 47 -12.08 -17.97 11.83
N ASN A 48 -11.71 -19.16 12.33
CA ASN A 48 -10.36 -19.37 12.85
C ASN A 48 -9.39 -19.22 11.67
N TYR A 49 -8.69 -18.09 11.60
CA TYR A 49 -7.63 -17.90 10.64
C TYR A 49 -6.48 -18.85 10.98
N VAL A 50 -6.24 -19.81 10.10
CA VAL A 50 -5.13 -20.76 10.19
C VAL A 50 -4.20 -20.55 9.01
N LEU A 51 -2.90 -20.79 9.20
CA LEU A 51 -1.94 -20.76 8.11
C LEU A 51 -2.32 -21.80 7.06
N ALA A 52 -2.86 -21.36 5.93
CA ALA A 52 -3.29 -22.24 4.85
C ALA A 52 -2.13 -22.59 3.90
N ASN A 53 -1.22 -21.65 3.63
CA ASN A 53 -0.11 -21.85 2.70
C ASN A 53 1.06 -20.90 3.01
N THR A 54 2.28 -21.27 2.60
CA THR A 54 3.48 -20.42 2.64
C THR A 54 4.08 -20.36 1.23
N LEU A 55 3.99 -19.20 0.59
CA LEU A 55 4.51 -19.00 -0.77
C LEU A 55 5.99 -18.62 -0.71
N LYS A 56 6.87 -19.52 -1.19
CA LYS A 56 8.32 -19.30 -1.24
C LYS A 56 8.75 -19.05 -2.68
N GLY A 57 9.57 -18.03 -2.91
CA GLY A 57 10.15 -17.79 -4.24
C GLY A 57 10.83 -16.45 -4.46
N HIS A 58 10.61 -15.45 -3.59
CA HIS A 58 11.48 -14.27 -3.53
C HIS A 58 12.81 -14.61 -2.85
N SER A 59 13.89 -13.95 -3.25
CA SER A 59 15.23 -14.12 -2.67
C SER A 59 15.59 -13.07 -1.61
N ASP A 60 14.72 -12.10 -1.38
CA ASP A 60 14.87 -11.03 -0.40
C ASP A 60 13.49 -10.68 0.20
N PRO A 61 13.38 -9.83 1.24
CA PRO A 61 12.10 -9.48 1.85
C PRO A 61 11.02 -9.08 0.85
N VAL A 62 9.80 -9.56 1.13
CA VAL A 62 8.59 -9.14 0.43
C VAL A 62 8.11 -7.85 1.09
N THR A 63 8.11 -6.77 0.33
CA THR A 63 7.82 -5.42 0.82
C THR A 63 6.36 -5.07 0.76
N ASN A 64 5.63 -5.67 -0.19
CA ASN A 64 4.25 -5.33 -0.43
C ASN A 64 3.51 -6.44 -1.18
N VAL A 65 2.21 -6.54 -0.92
CA VAL A 65 1.33 -7.48 -1.60
C VAL A 65 0.01 -6.81 -1.99
N ALA A 66 -0.56 -7.26 -3.10
CA ALA A 66 -1.88 -6.84 -3.59
C ALA A 66 -2.64 -8.03 -4.15
N LEU A 67 -3.95 -8.08 -3.91
CA LEU A 67 -4.84 -9.11 -4.44
C LEU A 67 -5.63 -8.60 -5.64
N SER A 68 -5.89 -9.47 -6.60
CA SER A 68 -6.75 -9.13 -7.73
C SER A 68 -8.19 -8.92 -7.28
N PRO A 69 -8.98 -8.12 -8.02
CA PRO A 69 -10.39 -7.85 -7.66
C PRO A 69 -11.26 -9.10 -7.57
N ASP A 70 -10.93 -10.16 -8.31
CA ASP A 70 -11.62 -11.47 -8.27
C ASP A 70 -11.09 -12.40 -7.17
N GLY A 71 -10.08 -11.98 -6.40
CA GLY A 71 -9.45 -12.77 -5.34
C GLY A 71 -8.64 -13.97 -5.84
N GLN A 72 -8.41 -14.13 -7.14
CA GLN A 72 -7.76 -15.32 -7.69
C GLN A 72 -6.23 -15.20 -7.77
N LEU A 73 -5.73 -13.97 -7.86
CA LEU A 73 -4.31 -13.67 -8.02
C LEU A 73 -3.79 -12.83 -6.86
N LEU A 74 -2.52 -13.06 -6.55
CA LEU A 74 -1.72 -12.26 -5.63
C LEU A 74 -0.53 -11.70 -6.40
N ALA A 75 -0.25 -10.43 -6.25
CA ALA A 75 1.01 -9.80 -6.65
C ALA A 75 1.85 -9.53 -5.40
N SER A 76 3.16 -9.77 -5.48
CA SER A 76 4.12 -9.42 -4.43
C SER A 76 5.31 -8.67 -5.01
N GLY A 77 5.69 -7.55 -4.40
CA GLY A 77 6.95 -6.83 -4.66
C GLY A 77 8.00 -7.15 -3.61
N SER A 78 9.29 -7.05 -3.97
CA SER A 78 10.40 -7.43 -3.10
C SER A 78 11.66 -6.61 -3.37
N TRP A 79 12.58 -6.62 -2.41
CA TRP A 79 13.94 -6.12 -2.59
C TRP A 79 14.81 -6.93 -3.54
N ASP A 80 14.35 -8.11 -3.98
CA ASP A 80 15.02 -8.83 -5.07
C ASP A 80 14.80 -8.18 -6.46
N ASN A 81 14.28 -6.96 -6.49
CA ASN A 81 13.95 -6.15 -7.67
C ASN A 81 12.85 -6.75 -8.56
N THR A 82 12.16 -7.80 -8.10
CA THR A 82 11.12 -8.48 -8.88
C THR A 82 9.72 -8.29 -8.31
N ILE A 83 8.74 -8.47 -9.19
CA ILE A 83 7.34 -8.67 -8.81
C ILE A 83 6.97 -10.11 -9.15
N LYS A 84 6.29 -10.81 -8.25
CA LYS A 84 5.79 -12.16 -8.51
C LYS A 84 4.27 -12.20 -8.51
N ILE A 85 3.71 -12.91 -9.49
CA ILE A 85 2.28 -13.14 -9.61
C ILE A 85 1.99 -14.59 -9.26
N TRP A 86 1.09 -14.81 -8.31
CA TRP A 86 0.74 -16.11 -7.77
C TRP A 86 -0.74 -16.38 -8.02
N ASN A 87 -1.08 -17.65 -8.22
CA ASN A 87 -2.45 -18.08 -8.09
C ASN A 87 -2.75 -18.30 -6.60
N LEU A 88 -3.72 -17.57 -6.05
CA LEU A 88 -3.99 -17.59 -4.61
C LEU A 88 -4.48 -18.95 -4.14
N GLY A 89 -5.40 -19.59 -4.88
CA GLY A 89 -6.00 -20.86 -4.49
C GLY A 89 -5.02 -22.04 -4.48
N SER A 90 -4.08 -22.09 -5.43
CA SER A 90 -3.09 -23.17 -5.53
C SER A 90 -1.73 -22.83 -4.92
N GLY A 91 -1.45 -21.55 -4.66
CA GLY A 91 -0.13 -21.05 -4.25
C GLY A 91 0.95 -21.14 -5.33
N ARG A 92 0.60 -21.47 -6.57
CA ARG A 92 1.59 -21.59 -7.65
C ARG A 92 2.07 -20.22 -8.13
N LEU A 93 3.38 -20.07 -8.27
CA LEU A 93 3.98 -18.95 -8.99
C LEU A 93 3.59 -19.05 -10.47
N LEU A 94 2.92 -18.02 -10.97
CA LEU A 94 2.51 -17.92 -12.38
C LEU A 94 3.56 -17.16 -13.19
N ARG A 95 4.08 -16.05 -12.65
CA ARG A 95 5.00 -15.15 -13.37
C ARG A 95 5.97 -14.49 -12.40
N THR A 96 7.18 -14.21 -12.90
CA THR A 96 8.12 -13.25 -12.30
C THR A 96 8.29 -12.10 -13.29
N LEU A 97 7.95 -10.88 -12.88
CA LEU A 97 8.12 -9.67 -13.67
C LEU A 97 9.46 -9.05 -13.29
N THR A 98 10.35 -8.94 -14.26
CA THR A 98 11.67 -8.33 -14.13
C THR A 98 11.71 -7.04 -14.94
N GLY A 99 12.39 -6.01 -14.42
CA GLY A 99 12.58 -4.75 -15.13
C GLY A 99 12.79 -3.52 -14.26
N HIS A 100 12.55 -3.61 -12.95
CA HIS A 100 13.09 -2.65 -11.98
C HIS A 100 14.57 -2.94 -11.76
N SER A 101 15.38 -1.89 -11.59
CA SER A 101 16.83 -2.02 -11.33
C SER A 101 17.17 -2.02 -9.84
N ASP A 102 16.18 -1.77 -8.99
CA ASP A 102 16.29 -1.74 -7.54
C ASP A 102 14.97 -2.24 -6.92
N SER A 103 14.94 -2.29 -5.60
CA SER A 103 13.87 -2.84 -4.76
C SER A 103 12.50 -2.36 -5.19
N VAL A 104 11.55 -3.29 -5.32
CA VAL A 104 10.14 -2.95 -5.51
C VAL A 104 9.53 -2.76 -4.13
N LEU A 105 8.95 -1.58 -3.87
CA LEU A 105 8.43 -1.21 -2.56
C LEU A 105 6.92 -1.25 -2.46
N SER A 106 6.22 -1.12 -3.60
CA SER A 106 4.77 -1.04 -3.62
C SER A 106 4.23 -1.61 -4.92
N VAL A 107 3.13 -2.35 -4.82
CA VAL A 107 2.39 -2.88 -5.97
C VAL A 107 0.90 -2.57 -5.81
N ALA A 108 0.22 -2.25 -6.90
CA ALA A 108 -1.22 -2.03 -6.93
C ALA A 108 -1.82 -2.65 -8.19
N LEU A 109 -2.98 -3.29 -8.05
CA LEU A 109 -3.73 -3.87 -9.16
C LEU A 109 -4.88 -2.94 -9.57
N SER A 110 -5.13 -2.84 -10.87
CA SER A 110 -6.26 -2.05 -11.37
C SER A 110 -7.59 -2.71 -11.02
N PRO A 111 -8.68 -1.92 -10.87
CA PRO A 111 -10.00 -2.46 -10.52
C PRO A 111 -10.60 -3.45 -11.53
N ASP A 112 -10.15 -3.40 -12.78
CA ASP A 112 -10.54 -4.34 -13.84
C ASP A 112 -9.65 -5.61 -13.88
N GLY A 113 -8.63 -5.69 -13.02
CA GLY A 113 -7.68 -6.79 -12.95
C GLY A 113 -6.73 -6.91 -14.15
N GLN A 114 -6.66 -5.90 -15.02
CA GLN A 114 -5.87 -5.99 -16.26
C GLN A 114 -4.45 -5.44 -16.12
N LEU A 115 -4.23 -4.49 -15.21
CA LEU A 115 -2.99 -3.77 -15.03
C LEU A 115 -2.44 -3.96 -13.61
N LEU A 116 -1.11 -3.89 -13.52
CA LEU A 116 -0.37 -3.76 -12.28
C LEU A 116 0.49 -2.50 -12.36
N ALA A 117 0.49 -1.69 -11.32
CA ALA A 117 1.44 -0.62 -11.10
C ALA A 117 2.44 -1.03 -10.01
N SER A 118 3.71 -0.69 -10.18
CA SER A 118 4.75 -0.91 -9.19
C SER A 118 5.63 0.32 -8.99
N GLY A 119 5.98 0.62 -7.73
CA GLY A 119 6.93 1.66 -7.35
C GLY A 119 8.21 1.05 -6.75
N SER A 120 9.36 1.69 -7.00
CA SER A 120 10.68 1.16 -6.65
C SER A 120 11.67 2.21 -6.15
N TRP A 121 12.72 1.74 -5.48
CA TRP A 121 13.95 2.49 -5.19
C TRP A 121 14.72 2.95 -6.43
N ASP A 122 14.39 2.45 -7.62
CA ASP A 122 14.95 2.95 -8.88
C ASP A 122 14.35 4.29 -9.37
N ASN A 123 13.54 4.94 -8.51
CA ASN A 123 12.84 6.20 -8.75
C ASN A 123 11.78 6.13 -9.86
N THR A 124 11.40 4.92 -10.30
CA THR A 124 10.42 4.73 -11.37
C THR A 124 9.14 4.06 -10.89
N ILE A 125 8.07 4.34 -11.62
CA ILE A 125 6.84 3.56 -11.57
C ILE A 125 6.76 2.73 -12.85
N LYS A 126 6.40 1.46 -12.76
CA LYS A 126 6.18 0.61 -13.94
C LYS A 126 4.75 0.13 -14.02
N ILE A 127 4.20 0.17 -15.22
CA ILE A 127 2.85 -0.33 -15.53
C ILE A 127 2.99 -1.60 -16.34
N TRP A 128 2.35 -2.65 -15.88
CA TRP A 128 2.43 -4.00 -16.44
C TRP A 128 1.06 -4.46 -16.87
N ASN A 129 0.98 -5.23 -17.95
CA ASN A 129 -0.20 -6.02 -18.24
C ASN A 129 -0.18 -7.27 -17.35
N LEU A 130 -1.17 -7.42 -16.46
CA LEU A 130 -1.19 -8.51 -15.48
C LEU A 130 -1.28 -9.89 -16.16
N GLY A 131 -2.13 -10.01 -17.19
CA GLY A 131 -2.37 -11.27 -17.90
C GLY A 131 -1.16 -11.81 -18.62
N SER A 132 -0.37 -10.96 -19.28
CA SER A 132 0.83 -11.36 -20.04
C SER A 132 2.13 -11.22 -19.26
N GLY A 133 2.18 -10.36 -18.24
CA GLY A 133 3.39 -9.96 -17.53
C GLY A 133 4.26 -8.96 -18.30
N ARG A 134 3.80 -8.41 -19.42
CA ARG A 134 4.57 -7.46 -20.23
C ARG A 134 4.62 -6.08 -19.57
N LEU A 135 5.81 -5.49 -19.52
CA LEU A 135 5.98 -4.08 -19.22
C LEU A 135 5.33 -3.23 -20.32
N LEU A 136 4.39 -2.38 -19.96
CA LEU A 136 3.70 -1.47 -20.87
C LEU A 136 4.35 -0.08 -20.86
N ARG A 137 4.67 0.43 -19.67
CA ARG A 137 5.19 1.79 -19.49
C ARG A 137 6.15 1.86 -18.31
N THR A 138 7.14 2.74 -18.40
CA THR A 138 7.93 3.23 -17.26
C THR A 138 7.64 4.72 -17.12
N LEU A 139 7.12 5.13 -15.96
CA LEU A 139 6.85 6.52 -15.63
C LEU A 139 8.05 7.06 -14.85
N THR A 140 8.64 8.11 -15.37
CA THR A 140 9.83 8.78 -14.82
C THR A 140 9.50 10.22 -14.47
N GLY A 141 10.13 10.76 -13.45
CA GLY A 141 9.98 12.19 -13.08
C GLY A 141 10.08 12.48 -11.59
N HIS A 142 10.21 11.46 -10.74
CA HIS A 142 10.66 11.61 -9.36
C HIS A 142 12.18 11.62 -9.29
N SER A 143 12.74 12.37 -8.35
CA SER A 143 14.19 12.43 -8.12
C SER A 143 14.69 11.43 -7.08
N ASP A 144 13.76 10.73 -6.42
CA ASP A 144 14.04 9.78 -5.36
C ASP A 144 12.99 8.65 -5.37
N TRP A 145 13.10 7.73 -4.42
CA TRP A 145 12.37 6.47 -4.33
C TRP A 145 10.85 6.64 -4.41
N ILE A 146 10.18 5.66 -5.02
CA ILE A 146 8.72 5.56 -5.02
C ILE A 146 8.29 4.65 -3.88
N ASN A 147 7.69 5.23 -2.83
CA ASN A 147 7.36 4.49 -1.61
C ASN A 147 6.01 3.80 -1.66
N SER A 148 5.05 4.40 -2.36
CA SER A 148 3.66 3.92 -2.40
C SER A 148 3.02 4.27 -3.73
N VAL A 149 2.24 3.34 -4.29
CA VAL A 149 1.40 3.54 -5.48
C VAL A 149 -0.04 3.16 -5.18
N ALA A 150 -0.99 3.91 -5.74
CA ALA A 150 -2.42 3.64 -5.66
C ALA A 150 -3.10 3.93 -7.00
N ILE A 151 -4.02 3.04 -7.40
CA ILE A 151 -4.86 3.22 -8.60
C ILE A 151 -6.26 3.67 -8.16
N SER A 152 -6.83 4.64 -8.87
CA SER A 152 -8.17 5.16 -8.57
C SER A 152 -9.26 4.10 -8.78
N PRO A 153 -10.40 4.21 -8.07
CA PRO A 153 -11.53 3.26 -8.17
C PRO A 153 -12.10 3.04 -9.57
N ASP A 154 -11.97 4.03 -10.44
CA ASP A 154 -12.38 4.00 -11.85
C ASP A 154 -11.28 3.48 -12.80
N GLY A 155 -10.08 3.20 -12.28
CA GLY A 155 -8.93 2.72 -13.04
C GLY A 155 -8.29 3.77 -13.96
N GLN A 156 -8.65 5.05 -13.85
CA GLN A 156 -8.16 6.08 -14.78
C GLN A 156 -6.90 6.79 -14.30
N LEU A 157 -6.72 6.91 -12.99
CA LEU A 157 -5.63 7.65 -12.37
C LEU A 157 -4.72 6.74 -11.56
N LEU A 158 -3.45 7.12 -11.51
CA LEU A 158 -2.48 6.58 -10.57
C LEU A 158 -1.94 7.72 -9.71
N ALA A 159 -1.98 7.54 -8.40
CA ALA A 159 -1.28 8.39 -7.44
C ALA A 159 -0.07 7.65 -6.89
N ASN A 160 1.00 8.37 -6.57
CA ASN A 160 2.15 7.80 -5.90
C ASN A 160 2.80 8.83 -4.97
N GLY A 161 3.40 8.35 -3.88
CA GLY A 161 4.21 9.14 -2.95
C GLY A 161 5.69 8.76 -3.04
N SER A 162 6.57 9.74 -2.91
CA SER A 162 8.01 9.58 -3.07
C SER A 162 8.83 10.17 -1.93
N SER A 163 10.04 9.65 -1.75
CA SER A 163 11.07 10.23 -0.87
C SER A 163 11.52 11.63 -1.30
N ASP A 164 11.17 12.10 -2.50
CA ASP A 164 11.41 13.47 -2.95
C ASP A 164 10.41 14.50 -2.38
N ASN A 165 9.64 14.09 -1.37
CA ASN A 165 8.60 14.85 -0.67
C ASN A 165 7.37 15.19 -1.53
N THR A 166 7.28 14.65 -2.76
CA THR A 166 6.17 14.94 -3.66
C THR A 166 5.25 13.76 -3.85
N ILE A 167 4.03 14.09 -4.27
CA ILE A 167 3.08 13.14 -4.82
C ILE A 167 2.88 13.46 -6.29
N LYS A 168 2.84 12.46 -7.16
CA LYS A 168 2.45 12.67 -8.56
C LYS A 168 1.19 11.89 -8.92
N ILE A 169 0.33 12.58 -9.68
CA ILE A 169 -0.90 12.03 -10.24
C ILE A 169 -0.70 11.86 -11.74
N TRP A 170 -0.97 10.65 -12.22
CA TRP A 170 -0.77 10.24 -13.60
C TRP A 170 -2.08 9.78 -14.20
N ASP A 171 -2.24 10.00 -15.50
CA ASP A 171 -3.21 9.28 -16.30
C ASP A 171 -2.69 7.86 -16.53
N LEU A 172 -3.40 6.84 -16.02
CA LEU A 172 -2.92 5.46 -16.03
C LEU A 172 -2.82 4.91 -17.47
N GLY A 173 -3.79 5.25 -18.32
CA GLY A 173 -3.88 4.74 -19.69
C GLY A 173 -2.74 5.24 -20.58
N SER A 174 -2.44 6.54 -20.54
CA SER A 174 -1.39 7.18 -21.35
C SER A 174 -0.03 7.21 -20.67
N GLY A 175 0.02 7.16 -19.34
CA GLY A 175 1.24 7.40 -18.54
C GLY A 175 1.62 8.87 -18.43
N ARG A 176 0.73 9.80 -18.81
CA ARG A 176 1.03 11.24 -18.77
C ARG A 176 0.94 11.75 -17.33
N LEU A 177 1.96 12.51 -16.91
CA LEU A 177 1.92 13.26 -15.65
C LEU A 177 0.84 14.33 -15.74
N LEU A 178 -0.14 14.28 -14.84
CA LEU A 178 -1.21 15.28 -14.76
C LEU A 178 -0.88 16.37 -13.74
N ARG A 179 -0.34 15.97 -12.58
CA ARG A 179 -0.09 16.89 -11.45
C ARG A 179 1.10 16.42 -10.61
N THR A 180 1.84 17.39 -10.07
CA THR A 180 2.75 17.19 -8.94
C THR A 180 2.18 17.96 -7.76
N LEU A 181 1.95 17.28 -6.64
CA LEU A 181 1.45 17.86 -5.40
C LEU A 181 2.64 18.06 -4.47
N THR A 182 2.77 19.28 -3.96
CA THR A 182 3.81 19.72 -3.03
C THR A 182 3.12 20.27 -1.79
N GLY A 183 3.47 19.76 -0.62
CA GLY A 183 2.90 20.17 0.68
C GLY A 183 3.73 19.60 1.82
N HIS A 184 3.92 18.28 1.79
CA HIS A 184 4.85 17.59 2.67
C HIS A 184 6.28 18.14 2.63
N SER A 185 6.91 18.17 3.81
CA SER A 185 8.28 18.66 4.03
C SER A 185 9.32 17.54 4.12
N ALA A 186 8.86 16.28 4.15
CA ALA A 186 9.68 15.08 4.11
C ALA A 186 9.03 14.00 3.22
N GLY A 187 9.72 12.86 3.09
CA GLY A 187 9.34 11.80 2.16
C GLY A 187 7.93 11.27 2.41
N VAL A 188 7.15 11.16 1.34
CA VAL A 188 5.79 10.61 1.37
C VAL A 188 5.88 9.10 1.33
N GLU A 189 5.40 8.44 2.38
CA GLU A 189 5.57 7.00 2.59
C GLU A 189 4.34 6.20 2.18
N SER A 190 3.16 6.81 2.26
CA SER A 190 1.90 6.15 1.94
C SER A 190 0.94 7.07 1.22
N VAL A 191 0.24 6.56 0.21
CA VAL A 191 -0.87 7.23 -0.44
C VAL A 191 -2.08 6.31 -0.53
N ALA A 192 -3.27 6.85 -0.29
CA ALA A 192 -4.53 6.14 -0.45
C ALA A 192 -5.56 7.02 -1.15
N ILE A 193 -6.28 6.46 -2.13
CA ILE A 193 -7.39 7.14 -2.82
C ILE A 193 -8.71 6.71 -2.15
N SER A 194 -9.59 7.68 -1.88
CA SER A 194 -10.89 7.40 -1.27
C SER A 194 -11.76 6.51 -2.17
N PRO A 195 -12.71 5.73 -1.61
CA PRO A 195 -13.56 4.84 -2.39
C PRO A 195 -14.39 5.49 -3.49
N ASN A 196 -14.77 6.75 -3.30
CA ASN A 196 -15.47 7.56 -4.31
C ASN A 196 -14.54 8.21 -5.35
N GLY A 197 -13.21 8.04 -5.23
CA GLY A 197 -12.22 8.59 -6.16
C GLY A 197 -12.03 10.10 -6.09
N GLN A 198 -12.57 10.79 -5.08
CA GLN A 198 -12.53 12.25 -5.01
C GLN A 198 -11.37 12.79 -4.16
N LEU A 199 -10.90 12.01 -3.19
CA LEU A 199 -9.87 12.41 -2.24
C LEU A 199 -8.64 11.51 -2.36
N LEU A 200 -7.50 12.08 -1.99
CA LEU A 200 -6.26 11.37 -1.74
C LEU A 200 -5.82 11.71 -0.32
N ALA A 201 -5.43 10.71 0.45
CA ALA A 201 -4.72 10.87 1.72
C ALA A 201 -3.26 10.48 1.50
N SER A 202 -2.34 11.23 2.09
CA SER A 202 -0.91 10.92 2.09
C SER A 202 -0.34 10.98 3.51
N GLY A 203 0.45 9.98 3.89
CA GLY A 203 1.23 9.96 5.13
C GLY A 203 2.72 10.14 4.83
N SER A 204 3.42 10.89 5.68
CA SER A 204 4.79 11.33 5.43
C SER A 204 5.68 11.22 6.67
N ARG A 205 7.00 11.28 6.43
CA ARG A 205 8.03 11.42 7.47
C ARG A 205 8.09 12.80 8.14
N ASP A 206 7.18 13.71 7.78
CA ASP A 206 7.00 14.98 8.48
C ASP A 206 5.92 14.90 9.57
N ASP A 207 5.57 13.67 9.96
CA ASP A 207 4.62 13.33 11.02
C ASP A 207 3.17 13.78 10.73
N THR A 208 2.88 14.19 9.49
CA THR A 208 1.55 14.65 9.09
C THR A 208 0.87 13.72 8.10
N ILE A 209 -0.46 13.89 8.02
CA ILE A 209 -1.28 13.36 6.95
C ILE A 209 -1.88 14.52 6.17
N GLU A 210 -1.75 14.51 4.85
CA GLU A 210 -2.35 15.53 3.99
C GLU A 210 -3.52 14.95 3.20
N ILE A 211 -4.64 15.68 3.17
CA ILE A 211 -5.85 15.34 2.43
C ILE A 211 -5.99 16.26 1.24
N TRP A 212 -6.03 15.68 0.06
CA TRP A 212 -6.06 16.39 -1.21
C TRP A 212 -7.37 16.13 -1.93
N ASN A 213 -7.81 17.11 -2.71
CA ASN A 213 -8.79 16.86 -3.76
C ASN A 213 -8.06 16.23 -4.95
N LEU A 214 -8.38 14.97 -5.28
CA LEU A 214 -7.66 14.21 -6.31
C LEU A 214 -7.77 14.87 -7.70
N GLY A 215 -8.96 15.36 -8.04
CA GLY A 215 -9.24 15.95 -9.35
C GLY A 215 -8.49 17.26 -9.62
N SER A 216 -8.37 18.13 -8.62
CA SER A 216 -7.71 19.44 -8.74
C SER A 216 -6.26 19.46 -8.27
N GLY A 217 -5.87 18.54 -7.39
CA GLY A 217 -4.58 18.55 -6.69
C GLY A 217 -4.48 19.55 -5.54
N ARG A 218 -5.59 20.17 -5.14
CA ARG A 218 -5.58 21.15 -4.04
C ARG A 218 -5.51 20.44 -2.69
N LEU A 219 -4.60 20.90 -1.82
CA LEU A 219 -4.59 20.54 -0.40
C LEU A 219 -5.85 21.06 0.29
N LEU A 220 -6.60 20.17 0.92
CA LEU A 220 -7.83 20.47 1.63
C LEU A 220 -7.62 20.59 3.14
N ARG A 221 -6.83 19.67 3.72
CA ARG A 221 -6.55 19.61 5.16
C ARG A 221 -5.19 18.97 5.41
N THR A 222 -4.53 19.42 6.47
CA THR A 222 -3.40 18.74 7.08
C THR A 222 -3.87 18.23 8.44
N LEU A 223 -3.76 16.93 8.67
CA LEU A 223 -4.08 16.29 9.94
C LEU A 223 -2.78 16.15 10.72
N THR A 224 -2.73 16.85 11.85
CA THR A 224 -1.60 16.85 12.77
C THR A 224 -1.94 16.07 14.01
N GLY A 225 -0.93 15.49 14.65
CA GLY A 225 -1.06 14.90 15.97
C GLY A 225 -0.10 13.76 16.16
N HIS A 226 0.28 13.07 15.09
CA HIS A 226 1.39 12.13 15.18
C HIS A 226 2.67 12.89 15.54
N SER A 227 3.53 12.27 16.34
CA SER A 227 4.86 12.81 16.70
C SER A 227 6.00 11.99 16.12
N ASP A 228 5.67 11.05 15.24
CA ASP A 228 6.59 10.22 14.49
C ASP A 228 6.10 10.08 13.04
N PRO A 229 6.96 9.62 12.12
CA PRO A 229 6.63 9.40 10.73
C PRO A 229 5.37 8.54 10.50
N VAL A 230 4.52 9.00 9.59
CA VAL A 230 3.31 8.26 9.18
C VAL A 230 3.63 7.35 8.01
N PHE A 231 3.75 6.04 8.28
CA PHE A 231 4.12 5.05 7.26
C PHE A 231 2.94 4.43 6.52
N SER A 232 1.72 4.56 7.05
CA SER A 232 0.53 3.95 6.43
C SER A 232 -0.67 4.85 6.62
N VAL A 233 -1.43 5.06 5.55
CA VAL A 233 -2.77 5.69 5.59
C VAL A 233 -3.73 4.87 4.74
N VAL A 234 -4.96 4.69 5.22
CA VAL A 234 -6.04 4.00 4.49
C VAL A 234 -7.39 4.67 4.73
N PHE A 235 -8.29 4.57 3.75
CA PHE A 235 -9.69 4.94 3.92
C PHE A 235 -10.51 3.71 4.35
N SER A 236 -11.53 3.93 5.18
CA SER A 236 -12.61 2.96 5.38
C SER A 236 -13.40 2.75 4.07
N PRO A 237 -14.11 1.61 3.92
CA PRO A 237 -14.91 1.31 2.71
C PRO A 237 -15.94 2.37 2.35
N ASP A 238 -16.54 3.00 3.35
CA ASP A 238 -17.51 4.08 3.19
C ASP A 238 -16.87 5.45 2.88
N GLY A 239 -15.54 5.54 2.95
CA GLY A 239 -14.76 6.76 2.76
C GLY A 239 -14.90 7.80 3.86
N GLN A 240 -15.57 7.50 4.97
CA GLN A 240 -15.85 8.46 6.04
C GLN A 240 -14.75 8.54 7.10
N THR A 241 -13.94 7.49 7.20
CA THR A 241 -12.86 7.36 8.19
C THR A 241 -11.53 7.21 7.47
N ILE A 242 -10.51 7.84 8.02
CA ILE A 242 -9.10 7.59 7.65
C ILE A 242 -8.45 6.91 8.84
N VAL A 243 -7.62 5.91 8.58
CA VAL A 243 -6.79 5.26 9.59
C VAL A 243 -5.33 5.46 9.21
N SER A 244 -4.51 5.85 10.16
CA SER A 244 -3.07 6.01 9.98
C SER A 244 -2.29 5.19 11.00
N GLY A 245 -1.11 4.73 10.59
CA GLY A 245 -0.13 4.09 11.47
C GLY A 245 1.17 4.88 11.47
N SER A 246 1.65 5.22 12.65
CA SER A 246 2.88 5.97 12.88
C SER A 246 3.94 5.10 13.54
N GLY A 247 5.19 5.51 13.39
CA GLY A 247 6.28 4.98 14.19
C GLY A 247 7.63 5.51 13.77
N CYS A 248 8.66 5.05 14.45
CA CYS A 248 10.05 5.30 14.09
C CYS A 248 10.60 4.15 13.25
N SER A 249 11.18 4.43 12.08
CA SER A 249 11.77 3.42 11.19
C SER A 249 13.29 3.27 11.27
N TRP A 250 13.99 3.94 12.20
CA TRP A 250 15.47 3.86 12.27
C TRP A 250 16.03 3.92 13.68
N ARG A 251 16.86 2.94 14.04
CA ARG A 251 17.54 2.88 15.34
C ARG A 251 18.74 3.84 15.45
N PRO A 252 19.07 4.27 16.68
CA PRO A 252 18.37 3.94 17.92
C PRO A 252 17.17 4.87 18.05
N CYS A 253 15.97 4.31 17.97
CA CYS A 253 14.76 4.99 18.38
C CYS A 253 14.83 5.02 19.92
N ASP A 254 15.77 5.76 20.51
CA ASP A 254 16.08 5.74 21.94
C ASP A 254 15.66 7.05 22.61
N TYR A 255 14.58 7.68 22.11
CA TYR A 255 13.95 8.81 22.77
C TYR A 255 12.70 8.36 23.53
N GLU A 256 12.55 8.88 24.76
CA GLU A 256 11.30 8.86 25.50
C GLU A 256 10.25 9.67 24.71
N ASP A 257 9.00 9.21 24.68
CA ASP A 257 7.86 9.70 23.88
C ASP A 257 7.85 9.28 22.39
N LYS A 258 7.42 8.03 22.15
CA LYS A 258 7.17 7.51 20.80
C LYS A 258 5.71 7.30 20.49
N ASP A 259 5.38 7.48 19.23
CA ASP A 259 4.05 7.38 18.67
C ASP A 259 3.97 6.18 17.71
N TYR A 260 4.08 4.98 18.28
CA TYR A 260 3.79 3.71 17.62
C TYR A 260 2.30 3.39 17.67
N ASP A 261 1.48 4.35 17.26
CA ASP A 261 0.05 4.26 17.41
C ASP A 261 -0.68 4.15 16.07
N ILE A 262 -1.94 3.76 16.18
CA ILE A 262 -2.89 3.77 15.08
C ILE A 262 -3.92 4.83 15.42
N ARG A 263 -4.12 5.79 14.52
CA ARG A 263 -5.10 6.85 14.70
C ARG A 263 -6.24 6.72 13.72
N ILE A 264 -7.43 7.05 14.23
CA ILE A 264 -8.68 7.01 13.49
C ILE A 264 -9.19 8.44 13.36
N TRP A 265 -9.22 8.95 12.14
CA TRP A 265 -9.64 10.29 11.81
C TRP A 265 -11.04 10.25 11.21
N ARG A 266 -11.97 10.99 11.80
CA ARG A 266 -13.32 11.17 11.28
C ARG A 266 -13.59 12.65 11.10
N GLY A 267 -14.23 13.01 9.99
CA GLY A 267 -14.78 14.36 9.86
C GLY A 267 -15.84 14.54 10.93
N GLN A 268 -15.73 15.59 11.75
CA GLN A 268 -16.88 16.03 12.53
C GLN A 268 -17.94 16.51 11.53
N GLY A 269 -19.02 15.75 11.39
CA GLY A 269 -20.21 16.24 10.71
C GLY A 269 -20.67 17.54 11.36
N ARG A 270 -21.14 18.48 10.54
CA ARG A 270 -22.04 19.52 11.06
C ARG A 270 -23.40 18.90 11.34
#